data_AF-A0A5P9P3G4-F1
#
_entry.id   AF-A0A5P9P3G4-F1
#
_cell.length_a   1.000
_cell.length_b   1.000
_cell.length_c   1.000
_cell.angle_alpha   90.00
_cell.angle_beta   90.00
_cell.angle_gamma   90.00
#
_symmetry.space_group_name_H-M   'P 1'
#
loop_
_entity.id
_entity.type
_entity.pdbx_description
1 polymer ?
#
loop_
_entity_poly.entity_id
_entity_poly.type
_entity_poly.pdbx_seq_one_letter_code
_entity_poly.pdbx_strand_id
1 'polypeptide(L)'
;MHFPIHRYVVVVVIAVLIATGVVFAAVPPEQTLVVTDADSGETLLEEPVDDGTNVTLTYTHSVEKTPVDDVYVVDGPTLRMERTVFHSHGAGLPTDENITRTADGDGFELWINESYEDVVVAPRPVPGHELVVDGERHDLVAMTDGSVTISVTEQRLPGQLPLALQVDDRSSQLIH
;
A
#
# COMPACT_ATOMS: atom_id res chain seq x y z
N MET A 1 -48.82 -9.76 -43.72
CA MET A 1 -47.58 -8.99 -43.51
C MET A 1 -47.50 -8.61 -42.03
N HIS A 2 -46.81 -9.41 -41.22
CA HIS A 2 -46.63 -9.16 -39.79
C HIS A 2 -45.23 -8.55 -39.62
N PHE A 3 -45.15 -7.22 -39.44
CA PHE A 3 -43.88 -6.55 -39.17
C PHE A 3 -43.43 -6.86 -37.74
N PRO A 4 -42.14 -7.14 -37.50
CA PRO A 4 -41.63 -7.68 -36.23
C PRO A 4 -41.51 -6.58 -35.17
N ILE A 5 -42.63 -6.26 -34.51
CA ILE A 5 -42.71 -5.30 -33.39
C ILE A 5 -41.68 -5.66 -32.30
N HIS A 6 -41.42 -6.94 -32.09
CA HIS A 6 -40.42 -7.45 -31.14
C HIS A 6 -38.99 -7.00 -31.46
N ARG A 7 -38.61 -6.85 -32.74
CA ARG A 7 -37.25 -6.39 -33.11
C ARG A 7 -37.02 -4.92 -32.75
N TYR A 8 -38.06 -4.09 -32.89
CA TYR A 8 -37.98 -2.67 -32.52
C TYR A 8 -37.93 -2.47 -31.01
N VAL A 9 -38.70 -3.27 -30.25
CA VAL A 9 -38.64 -3.24 -28.78
C VAL A 9 -37.25 -3.63 -28.27
N VAL A 10 -36.65 -4.69 -28.83
CA VAL A 10 -35.30 -5.12 -28.46
C VAL A 10 -34.24 -4.03 -28.76
N VAL A 11 -34.34 -3.37 -29.91
CA VAL A 11 -33.41 -2.28 -30.28
C VAL A 11 -33.56 -1.08 -29.34
N VAL A 12 -34.79 -0.73 -28.94
CA VAL A 12 -35.03 0.37 -27.99
C VAL A 12 -34.52 0.01 -26.60
N VAL A 13 -34.71 -1.22 -26.13
CA VAL A 13 -34.17 -1.68 -24.84
C VAL A 13 -32.64 -1.66 -24.83
N ILE A 14 -32.00 -2.11 -25.91
CA ILE A 14 -30.54 -2.07 -26.05
C ILE A 14 -30.03 -0.62 -26.09
N ALA A 15 -30.71 0.28 -26.80
CA ALA A 15 -30.35 1.69 -26.87
C ALA A 15 -30.47 2.40 -25.51
N VAL A 16 -31.50 2.06 -24.72
CA VAL A 16 -31.66 2.59 -23.35
C VAL A 16 -30.57 2.05 -22.42
N LEU A 17 -30.23 0.77 -22.50
CA LEU A 17 -29.15 0.16 -21.70
C LEU A 17 -27.77 0.77 -22.02
N ILE A 18 -27.50 1.08 -23.28
CA ILE A 18 -26.26 1.78 -23.70
C ILE A 18 -26.28 3.24 -23.24
N ALA A 19 -27.45 3.91 -23.29
CA ALA A 19 -27.59 5.31 -22.85
C ALA A 19 -27.45 5.47 -21.32
N THR A 20 -27.79 4.43 -20.54
CA THR A 20 -27.53 4.38 -19.10
C THR A 20 -26.16 3.78 -18.77
N GLY A 21 -25.16 3.91 -19.64
CA GLY A 21 -23.79 3.46 -19.40
C GLY A 21 -23.22 4.10 -18.12
N VAL A 22 -23.50 3.49 -16.97
CA VAL A 22 -22.87 3.81 -15.70
C VAL A 22 -21.44 3.33 -15.84
N VAL A 23 -20.55 4.26 -16.19
CA VAL A 23 -19.12 4.05 -16.01
C VAL A 23 -18.92 3.98 -14.51
N PHE A 24 -18.88 2.76 -13.96
CA PHE A 24 -18.34 2.54 -12.63
C PHE A 24 -16.85 2.85 -12.74
N ALA A 25 -16.47 4.09 -12.42
CA ALA A 25 -15.09 4.38 -12.10
C ALA A 25 -14.73 3.47 -10.93
N ALA A 26 -13.75 2.58 -11.13
CA ALA A 26 -13.18 1.85 -10.02
C ALA A 26 -12.55 2.89 -9.09
N VAL A 27 -13.20 3.14 -7.95
CA VAL A 27 -12.58 3.91 -6.88
C VAL A 27 -11.47 3.01 -6.34
N PRO A 28 -10.20 3.45 -6.31
CA PRO A 28 -9.13 2.67 -5.71
C PRO A 28 -9.50 2.36 -4.24
N PRO A 29 -9.14 1.18 -3.72
CA PRO A 29 -9.39 0.87 -2.31
C PRO A 29 -8.74 1.94 -1.43
N GLU A 30 -9.43 2.38 -0.39
CA GLU A 30 -8.82 3.24 0.63
C GLU A 30 -7.79 2.39 1.37
N GLN A 31 -6.53 2.84 1.39
CA GLN A 31 -5.45 2.15 2.07
C GLN A 31 -5.10 2.89 3.36
N THR A 32 -4.75 2.13 4.38
CA THR A 32 -4.37 2.66 5.68
C THR A 32 -3.07 1.98 6.11
N LEU A 33 -2.06 2.80 6.40
CA LEU A 33 -0.86 2.35 7.07
C LEU A 33 -1.18 2.18 8.55
N VAL A 34 -0.88 1.00 9.08
CA VAL A 34 -1.18 0.64 10.46
C VAL A 34 0.13 0.29 11.17
N VAL A 35 0.33 0.88 12.34
CA VAL A 35 1.38 0.47 13.27
C VAL A 35 0.73 -0.25 14.42
N THR A 36 1.14 -1.49 14.65
CA THR A 36 0.60 -2.36 15.69
C THR A 36 1.72 -2.77 16.65
N ASP A 37 1.44 -2.81 17.95
CA ASP A 37 2.32 -3.44 18.92
C ASP A 37 2.44 -4.95 18.61
N ALA A 38 3.65 -5.44 18.40
CA ALA A 38 3.89 -6.77 17.86
C ALA A 38 3.53 -7.90 18.86
N ASP A 39 3.52 -7.61 20.17
CA ASP A 39 3.22 -8.59 21.21
C ASP A 39 1.72 -8.66 21.51
N SER A 40 1.08 -7.49 21.67
CA SER A 40 -0.32 -7.39 22.07
C SER A 40 -1.31 -7.34 20.90
N GLY A 41 -0.86 -6.94 19.72
CA GLY A 41 -1.74 -6.67 18.58
C GLY A 41 -2.52 -5.37 18.71
N GLU A 42 -2.18 -4.49 19.66
CA GLU A 42 -2.82 -3.18 19.83
C GLU A 42 -2.42 -2.23 18.70
N THR A 43 -3.40 -1.63 18.03
CA THR A 43 -3.15 -0.59 17.03
C THR A 43 -2.71 0.70 17.70
N LEU A 44 -1.49 1.14 17.38
CA LEU A 44 -0.84 2.33 17.93
C LEU A 44 -1.00 3.56 17.02
N LEU A 45 -1.09 3.35 15.71
CA LEU A 45 -1.24 4.39 14.70
C LEU A 45 -2.03 3.86 13.49
N GLU A 46 -2.90 4.70 12.94
CA GLU A 46 -3.57 4.49 11.66
C GLU A 46 -3.47 5.78 10.83
N GLU A 47 -2.81 5.72 9.68
CA GLU A 47 -2.66 6.85 8.77
C GLU A 47 -3.21 6.48 7.38
N PRO A 48 -4.15 7.24 6.81
CA PRO A 48 -4.60 7.04 5.43
C PRO A 48 -3.43 7.25 4.46
N VAL A 49 -3.28 6.34 3.50
CA VAL A 49 -2.22 6.39 2.48
C VAL A 49 -2.77 6.01 1.10
N ASP A 50 -2.11 6.50 0.06
CA ASP A 50 -2.34 6.10 -1.33
C ASP A 50 -1.14 5.30 -1.87
N ASP A 51 -1.33 4.58 -2.98
CA ASP A 51 -0.21 4.02 -3.74
C ASP A 51 0.77 5.14 -4.14
N GLY A 52 2.06 4.92 -3.90
CA GLY A 52 3.09 5.93 -4.10
C GLY A 52 3.39 6.81 -2.88
N THR A 53 2.65 6.65 -1.78
CA THR A 53 2.95 7.39 -0.53
C THR A 53 4.29 6.95 0.03
N ASN A 54 5.14 7.93 0.38
CA ASN A 54 6.42 7.65 1.02
C ASN A 54 6.24 7.39 2.52
N VAL A 55 6.88 6.32 2.99
CA VAL A 55 6.92 5.89 4.38
C VAL A 55 8.40 5.73 4.75
N THR A 56 8.92 6.58 5.62
CA THR A 56 10.35 6.58 5.97
C THR A 56 10.55 6.19 7.42
N LEU A 57 11.42 5.21 7.67
CA LEU A 57 11.90 4.89 9.01
C LEU A 57 13.24 5.59 9.23
N THR A 58 13.26 6.59 10.11
CA THR A 58 14.44 7.38 10.45
C THR A 58 15.01 6.94 11.79
N TYR A 59 16.33 6.72 11.86
CA TYR A 59 17.02 6.37 13.10
C TYR A 59 18.52 6.70 13.06
N THR A 60 19.17 6.78 14.22
CA THR A 60 20.61 7.08 14.31
C THR A 60 21.46 5.81 14.40
N HIS A 61 22.33 5.53 13.42
CA HIS A 61 23.24 4.38 13.47
C HIS A 61 24.05 4.34 14.78
N SER A 62 23.98 3.23 15.51
CA SER A 62 24.42 3.17 16.92
C SER A 62 25.92 3.41 17.13
N VAL A 63 26.75 3.01 16.16
CA VAL A 63 28.22 3.16 16.18
C VAL A 63 28.65 4.50 15.58
N GLU A 64 28.22 4.76 14.36
CA GLU A 64 28.64 5.92 13.57
C GLU A 64 27.96 7.22 14.03
N LYS A 65 26.87 7.11 14.81
CA LYS A 65 26.07 8.25 15.30
C LYS A 65 25.58 9.17 14.18
N THR A 66 25.37 8.62 12.99
CA THR A 66 24.81 9.30 11.82
C THR A 66 23.39 8.84 11.55
N PRO A 67 22.53 9.70 10.99
CA PRO A 67 21.18 9.29 10.59
C PRO A 67 21.22 8.23 9.49
N VAL A 68 20.19 7.39 9.51
CA VAL A 68 19.83 6.42 8.48
C VAL A 68 18.33 6.59 8.23
N ASP A 69 17.96 6.64 6.96
CA ASP A 69 16.58 6.70 6.50
C ASP A 69 16.30 5.50 5.58
N ASP A 70 15.49 4.57 6.05
CA ASP A 70 14.95 3.50 5.21
C ASP A 70 13.66 4.00 4.57
N VAL A 71 13.69 4.25 3.25
CA VAL A 71 12.61 4.86 2.48
C VAL A 71 11.82 3.78 1.78
N TYR A 72 10.57 3.63 2.19
CA TYR A 72 9.58 2.75 1.59
C TYR A 72 8.56 3.58 0.82
N VAL A 73 7.89 2.91 -0.12
CA VAL A 73 6.74 3.44 -0.84
C VAL A 73 5.60 2.43 -0.79
N VAL A 74 4.39 2.91 -0.55
CA VAL A 74 3.17 2.10 -0.58
C VAL A 74 2.95 1.59 -2.01
N ASP A 75 2.83 0.27 -2.16
CA ASP A 75 2.63 -0.44 -3.42
C ASP A 75 1.58 -1.53 -3.21
N GLY A 76 0.32 -1.15 -3.36
CA GLY A 76 -0.84 -1.93 -2.91
C GLY A 76 -0.73 -2.28 -1.43
N PRO A 77 -0.98 -3.54 -1.04
CA PRO A 77 -0.93 -3.97 0.36
C PRO A 77 0.50 -4.15 0.90
N THR A 78 1.52 -3.64 0.21
CA THR A 78 2.93 -3.86 0.58
C THR A 78 3.69 -2.54 0.70
N LEU A 79 4.76 -2.57 1.49
CA LEU A 79 5.76 -1.52 1.57
C LEU A 79 6.97 -1.95 0.75
N ARG A 80 7.21 -1.26 -0.37
CA ARG A 80 8.39 -1.50 -1.20
C ARG A 80 9.52 -0.59 -0.76
N MET A 81 10.61 -1.17 -0.27
CA MET A 81 11.82 -0.41 0.06
C MET A 81 12.47 0.08 -1.23
N GLU A 82 12.42 1.39 -1.41
CA GLU A 82 13.00 2.06 -2.57
C GLU A 82 14.50 2.23 -2.37
N ARG A 83 14.89 2.82 -1.24
CA ARG A 83 16.29 3.06 -0.92
C ARG A 83 16.54 3.20 0.58
N THR A 84 17.78 2.98 0.98
CA THR A 84 18.31 3.39 2.29
C THR A 84 19.28 4.55 2.09
N VAL A 85 19.10 5.64 2.85
CA VAL A 85 19.99 6.80 2.87
C VAL A 85 20.83 6.80 4.14
N PHE A 86 22.14 7.00 4.01
CA PHE A 86 23.07 6.93 5.13
C PHE A 86 24.32 7.78 4.89
N HIS A 87 24.96 8.25 5.97
CA HIS A 87 25.99 9.31 5.90
C HIS A 87 27.39 8.89 6.34
N SER A 88 27.55 7.70 6.92
CA SER A 88 28.87 7.16 7.23
C SER A 88 29.01 5.74 6.74
N HIS A 89 30.14 5.51 6.08
CA HIS A 89 30.65 4.20 5.77
C HIS A 89 31.78 3.93 6.73
N GLY A 90 31.63 2.97 7.63
CA GLY A 90 32.79 2.36 8.25
C GLY A 90 33.74 1.77 7.19
N ALA A 91 34.77 1.03 7.61
CA ALA A 91 35.54 0.23 6.66
C ALA A 91 34.63 -0.86 6.06
N GLY A 92 34.28 -0.75 4.77
CA GLY A 92 33.49 -1.78 4.09
C GLY A 92 32.18 -1.31 3.46
N LEU A 93 32.20 -0.12 2.83
CA LEU A 93 31.28 0.19 1.74
C LEU A 93 31.06 -1.06 0.88
N PRO A 94 29.83 -1.54 0.68
CA PRO A 94 29.58 -2.44 -0.43
C PRO A 94 30.08 -1.70 -1.68
N THR A 95 31.02 -2.30 -2.42
CA THR A 95 31.35 -1.82 -3.77
C THR A 95 30.26 -2.24 -4.76
N ASP A 96 29.02 -2.27 -4.30
CA ASP A 96 27.86 -2.64 -5.08
C ASP A 96 27.48 -1.51 -6.01
N GLU A 97 27.10 -1.89 -7.23
CA GLU A 97 26.69 -0.96 -8.29
C GLU A 97 25.42 -0.17 -7.95
N ASN A 98 24.71 -0.56 -6.88
CA ASN A 98 23.45 0.05 -6.43
C ASN A 98 23.63 1.18 -5.40
N ILE A 99 24.87 1.57 -5.08
CA ILE A 99 25.14 2.70 -4.20
C ILE A 99 25.47 3.94 -5.02
N THR A 100 24.73 5.01 -4.78
CA THR A 100 24.94 6.33 -5.41
C THR A 100 25.10 7.40 -4.34
N ARG A 101 25.63 8.57 -4.72
CA ARG A 101 25.59 9.73 -3.83
C ARG A 101 24.24 10.41 -3.92
N THR A 102 23.75 10.85 -2.77
CA THR A 102 22.66 11.81 -2.65
C THR A 102 22.92 13.07 -3.50
N ALA A 103 21.84 13.76 -3.90
CA ALA A 103 21.93 14.91 -4.80
C ALA A 103 22.68 16.12 -4.22
N ASP A 104 22.58 16.32 -2.90
CA ASP A 104 23.35 17.31 -2.14
C ASP A 104 24.79 16.86 -1.88
N GLY A 105 25.05 15.55 -1.96
CA GLY A 105 26.37 14.95 -1.87
C GLY A 105 26.84 14.65 -0.44
N ASP A 106 25.95 14.83 0.54
CA ASP A 106 26.23 14.70 1.97
C ASP A 106 25.99 13.27 2.50
N GLY A 107 25.31 12.43 1.73
CA GLY A 107 25.06 11.01 2.05
C GLY A 107 25.09 10.10 0.83
N PHE A 108 24.70 8.86 1.05
CA PHE A 108 24.68 7.79 0.05
C PHE A 108 23.33 7.11 0.04
N GLU A 109 22.90 6.67 -1.14
CA GLU A 109 21.64 5.98 -1.38
C GLU A 109 21.92 4.58 -1.89
N LEU A 110 21.45 3.57 -1.17
CA LEU A 110 21.47 2.17 -1.58
C LEU A 110 20.07 1.77 -2.09
N TRP A 111 19.97 1.39 -3.35
CA TRP A 111 18.70 0.99 -3.99
C TRP A 111 18.49 -0.51 -3.91
N ILE A 112 17.35 -0.95 -3.34
CA ILE A 112 17.12 -2.37 -2.99
C ILE A 112 15.87 -2.95 -3.70
N ASN A 113 14.81 -2.16 -3.88
CA ASN A 113 13.57 -2.55 -4.58
C ASN A 113 12.99 -3.90 -4.12
N GLU A 114 12.96 -4.11 -2.81
CA GLU A 114 12.34 -5.27 -2.15
C GLU A 114 10.99 -4.88 -1.56
N SER A 115 9.98 -5.77 -1.65
CA SER A 115 8.65 -5.55 -1.10
C SER A 115 8.41 -6.36 0.16
N TYR A 116 7.79 -5.73 1.16
CA TYR A 116 7.48 -6.32 2.45
C TYR A 116 5.97 -6.20 2.73
N GLU A 117 5.34 -7.29 3.15
CA GLU A 117 3.95 -7.25 3.67
C GLU A 117 3.92 -6.56 5.04
N ASP A 118 4.92 -6.86 5.86
CA ASP A 118 5.10 -6.33 7.20
C ASP A 118 6.56 -5.88 7.41
N VAL A 119 6.74 -4.70 8.00
CA VAL A 119 8.04 -4.21 8.46
C VAL A 119 8.05 -4.23 9.99
N VAL A 120 8.86 -5.11 10.57
CA VAL A 120 8.99 -5.24 12.02
C VAL A 120 10.15 -4.38 12.51
N VAL A 121 9.86 -3.48 13.45
CA VAL A 121 10.83 -2.58 14.05
C VAL A 121 10.85 -2.80 15.55
N ALA A 122 12.03 -2.71 16.16
CA ALA A 122 12.16 -2.64 17.62
C ALA A 122 12.58 -1.21 18.02
N PRO A 123 11.62 -0.30 18.28
CA PRO A 123 11.90 1.05 18.75
C PRO A 123 12.77 1.05 20.00
N ARG A 124 13.73 1.97 20.05
CA ARG A 124 14.62 2.17 21.21
C ARG A 124 14.98 3.64 21.31
N PRO A 125 15.16 4.21 22.52
CA PRO A 125 15.59 5.60 22.70
C PRO A 125 16.91 5.94 21.98
N VAL A 126 17.78 4.94 21.87
CA VAL A 126 18.92 4.96 20.95
C VAL A 126 18.81 3.65 20.15
N PRO A 127 18.54 3.72 18.83
CA PRO A 127 18.86 4.81 17.91
C PRO A 127 17.81 5.92 17.72
N GLY A 128 16.68 5.89 18.44
CA GLY A 128 15.63 6.91 18.35
C GLY A 128 14.80 6.75 17.08
N HIS A 129 14.11 5.62 16.94
CA HIS A 129 13.32 5.31 15.74
C HIS A 129 12.09 6.21 15.63
N GLU A 130 11.93 6.84 14.47
CA GLU A 130 10.79 7.67 14.11
C GLU A 130 10.22 7.17 12.76
N LEU A 131 8.90 7.18 12.64
CA LEU A 131 8.20 6.89 11.39
C LEU A 131 7.72 8.20 10.78
N VAL A 132 7.97 8.38 9.49
CA VAL A 132 7.50 9.54 8.72
C VAL A 132 6.57 9.07 7.61
N VAL A 133 5.30 9.49 7.65
CA VAL A 133 4.27 9.13 6.66
C VAL A 133 3.79 10.40 5.97
N ASP A 134 4.01 10.52 4.66
CA ASP A 134 3.72 11.73 3.88
C ASP A 134 4.26 13.05 4.51
N GLY A 135 5.39 12.94 5.21
CA GLY A 135 6.02 14.07 5.91
C GLY A 135 5.53 14.32 7.34
N GLU A 136 4.47 13.65 7.80
CA GLU A 136 4.06 13.66 9.20
C GLU A 136 4.94 12.71 10.03
N ARG A 137 5.39 13.17 11.20
CA ARG A 137 6.38 12.48 12.03
C ARG A 137 5.75 11.85 13.27
N HIS A 138 6.08 10.59 13.52
CA HIS A 138 5.57 9.79 14.62
C HIS A 138 6.73 9.14 15.39
N ASP A 139 6.85 9.47 16.68
CA ASP A 139 7.87 8.90 17.56
C ASP A 139 7.48 7.48 18.00
N LEU A 140 8.06 6.46 17.36
CA LEU A 140 7.78 5.06 17.68
C LEU A 140 8.26 4.68 19.08
N VAL A 141 9.28 5.36 19.62
CA VAL A 141 9.79 5.11 20.97
C VAL A 141 8.80 5.58 22.01
N ALA A 142 8.04 6.64 21.73
CA ALA A 142 7.00 7.13 22.63
C ALA A 142 5.72 6.27 22.60
N MET A 143 5.54 5.44 21.56
CA MET A 143 4.34 4.63 21.37
C MET A 143 4.37 3.30 22.13
N THR A 144 5.51 2.62 22.20
CA THR A 144 5.65 1.33 22.88
C THR A 144 7.06 1.08 23.42
N ASP A 145 7.17 0.26 24.45
CA ASP A 145 8.43 -0.30 24.97
C ASP A 145 8.86 -1.58 24.21
N GLY A 146 7.97 -2.15 23.40
CA GLY A 146 8.13 -3.40 22.64
C GLY A 146 8.49 -3.18 21.17
N SER A 147 8.33 -4.24 20.37
CA SER A 147 8.45 -4.15 18.91
C SER A 147 7.12 -3.70 18.30
N VAL A 148 7.19 -3.08 17.12
CA VAL A 148 6.02 -2.75 16.30
C VAL A 148 6.06 -3.47 14.96
N THR A 149 4.89 -3.74 14.40
CA THR A 149 4.70 -4.16 13.02
C THR A 149 4.04 -3.02 12.26
N ILE A 150 4.64 -2.64 11.13
CA ILE A 150 4.14 -1.62 10.22
C ILE A 150 3.66 -2.34 8.96
N SER A 151 2.40 -2.11 8.58
CA SER A 151 1.80 -2.74 7.41
C SER A 151 0.76 -1.84 6.73
N VAL A 152 0.37 -2.20 5.51
CA VAL A 152 -0.67 -1.50 4.76
C VAL A 152 -1.90 -2.40 4.67
N THR A 153 -3.05 -1.85 5.03
CA THR A 153 -4.33 -2.56 4.98
C THR A 153 -5.26 -1.90 3.97
N GLU A 154 -5.94 -2.72 3.16
CA GLU A 154 -6.99 -2.25 2.25
C GLU A 154 -8.34 -2.29 2.98
N GLN A 155 -9.02 -1.15 3.11
CA GLN A 155 -10.41 -1.12 3.50
C GLN A 155 -11.28 -1.46 2.27
N ARG A 156 -11.69 -2.72 2.15
CA ARG A 156 -12.72 -3.10 1.16
C ARG A 156 -14.05 -2.52 1.60
N LEU A 157 -14.52 -1.47 0.90
CA LEU A 157 -15.89 -1.00 1.01
C LEU A 157 -16.86 -2.18 0.86
N PRO A 158 -17.75 -2.43 1.85
CA PRO A 158 -18.76 -3.47 1.75
C PRO A 158 -19.79 -3.06 0.68
N GLY A 159 -19.57 -3.47 -0.56
CA GLY A 159 -20.44 -3.13 -1.70
C GLY A 159 -20.01 -3.75 -3.03
N GLN A 160 -18.72 -4.09 -3.20
CA GLN A 160 -18.22 -4.73 -4.40
C GLN A 160 -18.36 -6.26 -4.32
N LEU A 161 -19.60 -6.76 -4.41
CA LEU A 161 -19.80 -8.15 -4.81
C LEU A 161 -19.54 -8.23 -6.32
N PRO A 162 -18.65 -9.12 -6.81
CA PRO A 162 -18.70 -9.49 -8.21
C PRO A 162 -20.08 -10.11 -8.42
N LEU A 163 -20.89 -9.52 -9.29
CA LEU A 163 -22.04 -10.18 -9.88
C LEU A 163 -21.50 -11.40 -10.62
N ALA A 164 -21.30 -12.50 -9.89
CA ALA A 164 -21.25 -13.81 -10.48
C ALA A 164 -22.57 -13.92 -11.25
N LEU A 165 -22.45 -13.93 -12.58
CA LEU A 165 -23.53 -14.24 -13.50
C LEU A 165 -24.16 -15.56 -13.03
N GLN A 166 -25.21 -15.45 -12.23
CA GLN A 166 -26.09 -16.56 -11.95
C GLN A 166 -26.90 -16.76 -13.23
N VAL A 167 -26.29 -17.47 -14.17
CA VAL A 167 -26.97 -18.08 -15.30
C VAL A 167 -27.91 -19.11 -14.68
N ASP A 168 -29.15 -18.69 -14.45
CA ASP A 168 -30.24 -19.58 -14.06
C ASP A 168 -30.54 -20.49 -15.25
N ASP A 169 -29.87 -21.65 -15.30
CA ASP A 169 -30.24 -22.75 -16.19
C ASP A 169 -31.48 -23.44 -15.61
N ARG A 170 -32.63 -22.76 -15.70
CA ARG A 170 -33.95 -23.38 -15.53
C ARG A 170 -34.73 -23.28 -16.81
N SER A 171 -34.31 -24.06 -17.80
CA SER A 171 -35.06 -24.27 -19.03
C SER A 171 -34.83 -25.69 -19.55
N SER A 172 -35.29 -26.70 -18.80
CA SER A 172 -35.56 -28.04 -19.33
C SER A 172 -36.46 -28.85 -18.39
N GLN A 173 -37.69 -28.38 -18.19
CA GLN A 173 -38.82 -29.21 -17.79
C GLN A 173 -40.06 -28.71 -18.52
N LEU A 174 -40.73 -29.64 -19.21
CA LEU A 174 -42.03 -29.55 -19.89
C LEU A 174 -42.06 -28.76 -21.21
N ILE A 175 -42.20 -29.44 -22.35
CA ILE A 175 -43.50 -29.73 -23.01
C ILE A 175 -43.37 -31.00 -23.88
N HIS A 176 -44.22 -31.99 -23.59
CA HIS A 176 -44.71 -33.16 -24.36
C HIS A 176 -43.76 -34.03 -25.21
#